data_AF-A0A9Q3W4U5-F1
#
_entry.id   AF-A0A9Q3W4U5-F1
#
_cell.length_a   1.000
_cell.length_b   1.000
_cell.length_c   1.000
_cell.angle_alpha   90.00
_cell.angle_beta   90.00
_cell.angle_gamma   90.00
#
_symmetry.space_group_name_H-M   'P 1'
#
loop_
_entity.id
_entity.type
_entity.pdbx_description
1 polymer ?
#
loop_
_entity_poly.entity_id
_entity_poly.type
_entity_poly.pdbx_seq_one_letter_code
_entity_poly.pdbx_strand_id
1 'polypeptide(L)'
;MLKSILPRLLAASITITAFGSLHAQSPEAAPNMAQMGHQLATFSGSMHSAAEVCGDYTKDQLADMKAKQKQQMSQMGLTAEEFDTAFDAGKKKTDERWDTMSKAEQESACEELQQQMSQAFNGMIK
;
A
#
# COMPACT_ATOMS: atom_id res chain seq x y z
N MET A 1 3.03 -43.65 58.47
CA MET A 1 3.00 -42.46 59.34
C MET A 1 2.21 -41.38 58.59
N LEU A 2 0.93 -41.13 58.91
CA LEU A 2 0.46 -40.10 59.87
C LEU A 2 0.97 -38.70 59.43
N LYS A 3 0.19 -37.68 59.05
CA LYS A 3 -1.10 -37.19 59.55
C LYS A 3 -1.60 -36.07 58.62
N SER A 4 -2.93 -35.96 58.45
CA SER A 4 -3.67 -34.80 57.90
C SER A 4 -3.29 -33.46 58.56
N ILE A 5 -3.69 -32.33 57.94
CA ILE A 5 -4.66 -31.31 58.45
C ILE A 5 -4.64 -30.08 57.51
N LEU A 6 -5.67 -29.96 56.66
CA LEU A 6 -6.34 -28.68 56.32
C LEU A 6 -7.09 -28.21 57.61
N PRO A 7 -7.46 -26.93 57.87
CA PRO A 7 -7.61 -25.79 56.95
C PRO A 7 -7.23 -24.40 57.54
N ARG A 8 -7.20 -23.35 56.71
CA ARG A 8 -7.67 -22.01 57.11
C ARG A 8 -8.20 -21.28 55.88
N LEU A 9 -9.53 -21.23 55.83
CA LEU A 9 -10.34 -20.38 54.97
C LEU A 9 -10.02 -18.91 55.21
N LEU A 10 -9.76 -18.14 54.16
CA LEU A 10 -10.36 -16.82 53.99
C LEU A 10 -10.70 -16.64 52.51
N ALA A 11 -11.99 -16.44 52.28
CA ALA A 11 -12.61 -16.22 51.00
C ALA A 11 -12.13 -14.89 50.38
N ALA A 12 -11.65 -14.95 49.15
CA ALA A 12 -11.67 -13.81 48.24
C ALA A 12 -12.55 -14.21 47.07
N SER A 13 -13.80 -13.77 47.10
CA SER A 13 -14.78 -13.97 46.06
C SER A 13 -14.28 -13.35 44.75
N ILE A 14 -13.83 -14.18 43.81
CA ILE A 14 -13.59 -13.73 42.44
C ILE A 14 -14.96 -13.63 41.79
N THR A 15 -15.47 -12.41 41.68
CA THR A 15 -16.61 -12.07 40.83
C THR A 15 -16.27 -12.45 39.40
N ILE A 16 -16.80 -13.58 38.93
CA ILE A 16 -16.86 -13.94 37.52
C ILE A 16 -17.83 -12.95 36.87
N THR A 17 -17.31 -11.78 36.50
CA THR A 17 -17.96 -10.93 35.51
C THR A 17 -17.72 -11.57 34.16
N ALA A 18 -18.81 -11.87 33.46
CA ALA A 18 -18.80 -12.54 32.17
C ALA A 18 -17.90 -11.77 31.19
N PHE A 19 -16.75 -12.36 30.85
CA PHE A 19 -15.99 -11.97 29.67
C PHE A 19 -16.68 -12.53 28.42
N GLY A 20 -17.87 -11.97 28.15
CA GLY A 20 -18.46 -11.98 26.83
C GLY A 20 -18.03 -10.73 26.10
N SER A 21 -16.74 -10.60 25.76
CA SER A 21 -16.35 -9.73 24.66
C SER A 21 -16.83 -10.42 23.38
N LEU A 22 -18.14 -10.29 23.15
CA LEU A 22 -18.73 -10.32 21.84
C LEU A 22 -17.82 -9.41 21.01
N HIS A 23 -17.01 -10.00 20.13
CA HIS A 23 -16.31 -9.23 19.12
C HIS A 23 -17.42 -8.59 18.31
N ALA A 24 -17.76 -7.34 18.66
CA ALA A 24 -18.42 -6.43 17.77
C ALA A 24 -17.53 -6.40 16.54
N GLN A 25 -17.93 -7.17 15.53
CA GLN A 25 -17.45 -7.02 14.18
C GLN A 25 -17.88 -5.61 13.83
N SER A 26 -17.00 -4.64 14.11
CA SER A 26 -17.13 -3.30 13.58
C SER A 26 -17.23 -3.48 12.08
N PRO A 27 -18.20 -2.84 11.41
CA PRO A 27 -18.32 -2.98 9.97
C PRO A 27 -16.96 -2.62 9.39
N GLU A 28 -16.31 -3.58 8.71
CA GLU A 28 -15.19 -3.28 7.83
C GLU A 28 -15.70 -2.19 6.90
N ALA A 29 -15.26 -0.95 7.16
CA ALA A 29 -15.59 0.16 6.32
C ALA A 29 -15.08 -0.22 4.93
N ALA A 30 -16.00 -0.33 3.97
CA ALA A 30 -15.64 -0.52 2.58
C ALA A 30 -14.52 0.50 2.24
N PRO A 31 -13.44 0.08 1.56
CA PRO A 31 -12.31 0.96 1.30
C PRO A 31 -12.83 2.25 0.66
N ASN A 32 -12.50 3.38 1.30
CA ASN A 32 -12.89 4.69 0.80
C ASN A 32 -12.26 4.86 -0.60
N MET A 33 -13.07 5.16 -1.61
CA MET A 33 -12.60 5.35 -3.00
C MET A 33 -11.46 6.38 -3.08
N ALA A 34 -11.50 7.41 -2.23
CA ALA A 34 -10.43 8.39 -2.15
C ALA A 34 -9.11 7.81 -1.59
N GLN A 35 -9.19 6.85 -0.67
CA GLN A 35 -8.00 6.15 -0.17
C GLN A 35 -7.37 5.29 -1.27
N MET A 36 -8.19 4.58 -2.04
CA MET A 36 -7.72 3.82 -3.20
C MET A 36 -7.09 4.76 -4.25
N GLY A 37 -7.72 5.91 -4.53
CA GLY A 37 -7.19 6.92 -5.42
C GLY A 37 -5.83 7.47 -4.96
N HIS A 38 -5.63 7.69 -3.65
CA HIS A 38 -4.33 8.08 -3.09
C HIS A 38 -3.25 7.01 -3.32
N GLN A 39 -3.58 5.74 -3.10
CA GLN A 39 -2.65 4.64 -3.33
C GLN A 39 -2.28 4.51 -4.81
N LEU A 40 -3.25 4.66 -5.71
CA LEU A 40 -3.04 4.63 -7.15
C LEU A 40 -2.23 5.83 -7.66
N ALA A 41 -2.48 7.04 -7.13
CA ALA A 41 -1.69 8.22 -7.45
C ALA A 41 -0.22 8.05 -7.00
N THR A 42 0.00 7.54 -5.79
CA THR A 42 1.35 7.22 -5.28
C THR A 42 2.05 6.19 -6.17
N PHE A 43 1.36 5.09 -6.50
CA PHE A 43 1.91 4.07 -7.40
C PHE A 43 2.22 4.64 -8.79
N SER A 44 1.36 5.50 -9.32
CA SER A 44 1.56 6.16 -10.61
C SER A 44 2.82 7.03 -10.62
N GLY A 45 3.10 7.75 -9.53
CA GLY A 45 4.34 8.51 -9.36
C GLY A 45 5.59 7.63 -9.35
N SER A 46 5.55 6.52 -8.62
CA SER A 46 6.63 5.54 -8.60
C SER A 46 6.91 4.94 -9.99
N MET A 47 5.86 4.59 -10.73
CA MET A 47 5.98 4.07 -12.09
C MET A 47 6.51 5.12 -13.07
N HIS A 48 6.14 6.39 -12.89
CA HIS A 48 6.67 7.47 -13.71
C HIS A 48 8.18 7.67 -13.50
N SER A 49 8.64 7.63 -12.24
CA SER A 49 10.08 7.62 -11.91
C SER A 49 10.79 6.42 -12.56
N ALA A 50 10.22 5.21 -12.43
CA ALA A 50 10.78 4.03 -13.08
C ALA A 50 10.85 4.18 -14.61
N ALA A 51 9.82 4.73 -15.25
CA ALA A 51 9.80 4.95 -16.69
C ALA A 51 10.83 5.99 -17.17
N GLU A 52 11.16 7.00 -16.35
CA GLU A 52 12.24 7.96 -16.64
C GLU A 52 13.62 7.26 -16.69
N VAL A 53 13.82 6.23 -15.86
CA VAL A 53 15.09 5.48 -15.75
C VAL A 53 15.16 4.34 -16.78
N CYS A 54 14.10 3.55 -16.88
CA CYS A 54 14.07 2.32 -17.69
C CYS A 54 13.91 2.57 -19.19
N GLY A 55 13.55 3.80 -19.59
CA GLY A 55 13.38 4.16 -21.00
C GLY A 55 12.04 3.70 -21.58
N ASP A 56 11.78 4.15 -22.81
CA ASP A 56 10.56 3.98 -23.63
C ASP A 56 9.56 5.15 -23.65
N TYR A 57 9.71 6.15 -22.78
CA TYR A 57 8.85 7.34 -22.78
C TYR A 57 9.64 8.65 -22.80
N THR A 58 9.18 9.61 -23.60
CA THR A 58 9.67 10.99 -23.54
C THR A 58 9.05 11.72 -22.34
N LYS A 59 9.70 12.81 -21.89
CA LYS A 59 9.16 13.67 -20.83
C LYS A 59 7.74 14.18 -21.14
N ASP A 60 7.48 14.51 -22.40
CA ASP A 60 6.16 15.00 -22.82
C ASP A 60 5.11 13.89 -22.77
N GLN A 61 5.45 12.66 -23.14
CA GLN A 61 4.56 11.51 -23.02
C GLN A 61 4.23 11.22 -21.55
N LEU A 62 5.24 11.27 -20.68
CA LEU A 62 5.06 11.09 -19.25
C LEU A 62 4.20 12.20 -18.61
N ALA A 63 4.38 13.45 -19.04
CA ALA A 63 3.56 14.58 -18.59
C ALA A 63 2.10 14.44 -19.04
N ASP A 64 1.85 14.04 -20.28
CA ASP A 64 0.50 13.75 -20.79
C ASP A 64 -0.15 12.59 -20.01
N MET A 65 0.61 11.53 -19.71
CA MET A 65 0.12 10.43 -18.86
C MET A 65 -0.24 10.89 -17.45
N LYS A 66 0.59 11.72 -16.79
CA LYS A 66 0.27 12.30 -15.47
C LYS A 66 -1.03 13.11 -15.53
N ALA A 67 -1.22 13.92 -16.57
CA ALA A 67 -2.43 14.73 -16.75
C ALA A 67 -3.69 13.85 -16.90
N LYS A 68 -3.62 12.78 -17.70
CA LYS A 68 -4.71 11.80 -17.85
C LYS A 68 -5.02 11.07 -16.54
N GLN A 69 -4.00 10.63 -15.82
CA GLN A 69 -4.15 9.99 -14.51
C GLN A 69 -4.83 10.94 -13.52
N LYS A 70 -4.40 12.20 -13.45
CA LYS A 70 -5.03 13.23 -12.60
C LYS A 70 -6.53 13.35 -12.86
N GLN A 71 -6.93 13.41 -14.14
CA GLN A 71 -8.34 13.49 -14.53
C GLN A 71 -9.14 12.21 -14.19
N GLN A 72 -8.51 11.04 -14.25
CA GLN A 72 -9.17 9.79 -13.84
C GLN A 72 -9.34 9.72 -12.32
N MET A 73 -8.34 10.16 -11.56
CA MET A 73 -8.34 10.10 -10.10
C MET A 73 -9.35 11.07 -9.49
N SER A 74 -9.67 12.18 -10.17
CA SER A 74 -10.77 13.06 -9.73
C SER A 74 -12.13 12.37 -9.75
N GLN A 75 -12.34 11.39 -10.63
CA GLN A 75 -13.56 10.57 -10.65
C GLN A 75 -13.63 9.60 -9.45
N MET A 76 -12.50 9.34 -8.80
CA MET A 76 -12.41 8.55 -7.57
C MET A 76 -12.44 9.41 -6.29
N GLY A 77 -12.68 10.71 -6.44
CA GLY A 77 -12.87 11.64 -5.31
C GLY A 77 -11.61 12.37 -4.84
N LEU A 78 -10.50 12.29 -5.58
CA LEU A 78 -9.31 13.11 -5.28
C LEU A 78 -9.43 14.51 -5.87
N THR A 79 -9.02 15.51 -5.11
CA THR A 79 -8.70 16.82 -5.66
C THR A 79 -7.40 16.77 -6.47
N ALA A 80 -7.20 17.78 -7.33
CA ALA A 80 -5.97 17.88 -8.11
C ALA A 80 -4.71 17.99 -7.24
N GLU A 81 -4.81 18.66 -6.08
CA GLU A 81 -3.72 18.84 -5.12
C GLU A 81 -3.39 17.55 -4.36
N GLU A 82 -4.41 16.80 -3.94
CA GLU A 82 -4.23 15.48 -3.31
C GLU A 82 -3.57 14.49 -4.28
N PHE A 83 -3.98 14.50 -5.55
CA PHE A 83 -3.33 13.71 -6.59
C PHE A 83 -1.85 14.10 -6.74
N ASP A 84 -1.54 15.38 -6.93
CA ASP A 84 -0.16 15.82 -7.14
C ASP A 84 0.71 15.48 -5.95
N THR A 85 0.22 15.71 -4.73
CA THR A 85 0.94 15.40 -3.50
C THR A 85 1.26 13.91 -3.40
N ALA A 86 0.28 13.04 -3.64
CA ALA A 86 0.48 11.59 -3.58
C ALA A 86 1.40 11.09 -4.71
N PHE A 87 1.20 11.60 -5.92
CA PHE A 87 2.03 11.30 -7.07
C PHE A 87 3.50 11.68 -6.81
N ASP A 88 3.74 12.92 -6.38
CA ASP A 88 5.08 13.43 -6.17
C ASP A 88 5.76 12.70 -4.99
N ALA A 89 5.01 12.28 -3.97
CA ALA A 89 5.53 11.43 -2.89
C ALA A 89 6.01 10.05 -3.41
N GLY A 90 5.22 9.41 -4.27
CA GLY A 90 5.58 8.14 -4.91
C GLY A 90 6.79 8.28 -5.82
N LYS A 91 6.82 9.34 -6.64
CA LYS A 91 7.95 9.65 -7.52
C LYS A 91 9.23 9.87 -6.73
N LYS A 92 9.20 10.77 -5.73
CA LYS A 92 10.36 11.10 -4.90
C LYS A 92 10.95 9.87 -4.21
N LYS A 93 10.11 9.04 -3.58
CA LYS A 93 10.58 7.82 -2.91
C LYS A 93 11.30 6.87 -3.88
N THR A 94 10.79 6.75 -5.10
CA THR A 94 11.40 5.90 -6.13
C THR A 94 12.66 6.51 -6.71
N ASP A 95 12.70 7.83 -6.94
CA ASP A 95 13.91 8.57 -7.33
C ASP A 95 15.04 8.34 -6.30
N GLU A 96 14.73 8.50 -5.00
CA GLU A 96 15.69 8.24 -3.91
C GLU A 96 16.20 6.80 -3.92
N ARG A 97 15.33 5.82 -4.22
CA ARG A 97 15.75 4.42 -4.35
C ARG A 97 16.69 4.23 -5.53
N TRP A 98 16.37 4.80 -6.70
CA TRP A 98 17.20 4.70 -7.89
C TRP A 98 18.58 5.32 -7.70
N ASP A 99 18.66 6.44 -6.99
CA ASP A 99 19.94 7.12 -6.69
C ASP A 99 20.89 6.26 -5.84
N THR A 100 20.35 5.31 -5.06
CA THR A 100 21.18 4.35 -4.30
C THR A 100 21.65 3.15 -5.10
N MET A 101 21.17 2.96 -6.33
CA MET A 101 21.47 1.79 -7.16
C MET A 101 22.60 2.09 -8.14
N SER A 102 23.48 1.12 -8.35
CA SER A 102 24.40 1.11 -9.49
C SER A 102 23.65 0.97 -10.81
N LYS A 103 24.31 1.29 -11.92
CA LYS A 103 23.71 1.15 -13.25
C LYS A 103 23.30 -0.28 -13.59
N ALA A 104 24.09 -1.28 -13.20
CA ALA A 104 23.75 -2.68 -13.41
C ALA A 104 22.52 -3.10 -12.60
N GLU A 105 22.40 -2.61 -11.36
CA GLU A 105 21.19 -2.85 -10.55
C GLU A 105 19.96 -2.14 -11.14
N GLN A 106 20.13 -0.93 -11.68
CA GLN A 106 19.06 -0.20 -12.38
C GLN A 106 18.54 -1.00 -13.58
N GLU A 107 19.45 -1.48 -14.43
CA GLU A 107 19.13 -2.29 -15.61
C GLU A 107 18.40 -3.58 -15.24
N SER A 108 18.91 -4.33 -14.25
CA SER A 108 18.26 -5.55 -13.75
C SER A 108 16.84 -5.28 -13.24
N ALA A 109 16.63 -4.18 -12.51
CA ALA A 109 15.30 -3.83 -12.00
C ALA A 109 14.33 -3.41 -13.12
N CYS A 110 14.83 -2.78 -14.18
CA CYS A 110 14.03 -2.46 -15.36
C CYS A 110 13.59 -3.72 -16.11
N GLU A 111 14.48 -4.69 -16.28
CA GLU A 111 14.14 -5.98 -16.88
C GLU A 111 13.09 -6.73 -16.05
N GLU A 112 13.27 -6.79 -14.73
CA GLU A 112 12.29 -7.40 -13.82
C GLU A 112 10.92 -6.72 -13.92
N LEU A 113 10.88 -5.38 -13.95
CA LEU A 113 9.66 -4.62 -14.09
C LEU A 113 8.94 -4.93 -15.41
N GLN A 114 9.68 -4.99 -16.52
CA GLN A 114 9.11 -5.34 -17.83
C GLN A 114 8.52 -6.75 -17.84
N GLN A 115 9.20 -7.71 -17.21
CA GLN A 115 8.72 -9.08 -17.08
C GLN A 115 7.42 -9.14 -16.26
N GLN A 116 7.37 -8.47 -15.12
CA GLN A 116 6.18 -8.41 -14.27
C GLN A 116 4.99 -7.80 -15.01
N MET A 117 5.21 -6.69 -15.73
CA MET A 117 4.16 -6.04 -16.54
C MET A 117 3.64 -6.94 -17.65
N SER A 118 4.54 -7.65 -18.34
CA SER A 118 4.18 -8.61 -19.39
C SER A 118 3.38 -9.79 -18.84
N GLN A 119 3.76 -10.30 -17.66
CA GLN A 119 3.02 -11.38 -16.99
C GLN A 119 1.64 -10.95 -16.54
N ALA A 120 1.51 -9.76 -15.94
CA ALA A 120 0.23 -9.19 -15.53
C ALA A 120 -0.72 -9.05 -16.73
N PHE A 121 -0.21 -8.56 -17.86
CA PHE A 121 -0.99 -8.44 -19.09
C PHE A 121 -1.44 -9.81 -19.64
N ASN A 122 -0.52 -10.77 -19.74
CA ASN A 122 -0.84 -12.12 -20.23
C ASN A 122 -1.83 -12.87 -19.32
N GLY A 123 -1.81 -12.59 -18.02
CA GLY A 123 -2.76 -13.14 -17.05
C GLY A 123 -4.19 -12.61 -17.20
N MET A 124 -4.38 -11.41 -17.76
CA MET A 124 -5.70 -10.80 -17.97
C MET A 124 -6.38 -11.21 -19.29
N ILE A 125 -5.64 -11.81 -20.23
CA ILE A 125 -6.16 -12.23 -21.55
C ILE A 125 -6.61 -13.71 -21.55
N LYS A 126 -6.36 -14.44 -20.46
CA LYS A 126 -6.70 -15.84 -20.30
C LYS A 126 -8.04 -16.03 -19.61
#